data_AF-A0A7K6S3I0-F1
#
_entry.id   AF-A0A7K6S3I0-F1
#
_cell.length_a   1.000
_cell.length_b   1.000
_cell.length_c   1.000
_cell.angle_alpha   90.00
_cell.angle_beta   90.00
_cell.angle_gamma   90.00
#
_symmetry.space_group_name_H-M   'P 1'
#
loop_
_entity.id
_entity.type
_entity.pdbx_description
1 polymer ?
#
loop_
_entity_poly.entity_id
_entity_poly.type
_entity_poly.pdbx_seq_one_letter_code
_entity_poly.pdbx_strand_id
1 'polypeptide(L)'
;LVLYFINRCFSHFLPSLPENKILVSQSPLLTVADKNATLVCNYTYNGTGKEFRASLHKGTDSAVEVCFISWNLTKVSSNSNRKFNCHGIHDKDKVIFNLWNMSASQTDIYFCKIEAMYPPPYVYNEKSNGTVIHVKVFFVLFLKETPIQTQETQSTIPLWITVAVTGVLAFYSMLITAVFINYWQKSKKSIYHQSDYMNMTPRHPPYQKNKGYPSYAPTRDYTAYRS
;
A
#
# COMPACT_ATOMS: atom_id res chain seq x y z
N LEU A 1 26.36 -57.84 -45.93
CA LEU A 1 26.90 -56.61 -45.32
C LEU A 1 25.82 -55.55 -45.06
N VAL A 2 24.95 -55.23 -46.02
CA VAL A 2 23.85 -54.24 -45.84
C VAL A 2 22.83 -54.65 -44.75
N LEU A 3 22.45 -55.94 -44.69
CA LEU A 3 21.55 -56.48 -43.64
C LEU A 3 22.16 -56.47 -42.22
N TYR A 4 23.49 -56.44 -42.11
CA TYR A 4 24.18 -56.39 -40.81
C TYR A 4 24.16 -54.98 -40.20
N PHE A 5 24.11 -53.95 -41.05
CA PHE A 5 23.99 -52.55 -40.61
C PHE A 5 22.56 -52.17 -40.23
N ILE A 6 21.55 -52.73 -40.90
CA ILE A 6 20.13 -52.46 -40.57
C ILE A 6 19.78 -53.02 -39.19
N ASN A 7 20.26 -54.22 -38.85
CA ASN A 7 20.00 -54.83 -37.54
C ASN A 7 20.72 -54.14 -36.37
N ARG A 8 21.83 -53.42 -36.60
CA ARG A 8 22.49 -52.62 -35.54
C ARG A 8 21.81 -51.28 -35.27
N CYS A 9 21.08 -50.74 -36.25
CA CYS A 9 20.34 -49.48 -36.07
C CYS A 9 19.03 -49.68 -35.30
N PHE A 10 18.41 -50.87 -35.40
CA PHE A 10 17.12 -51.13 -34.76
C PHE A 10 17.22 -51.49 -33.26
N SER A 11 18.41 -51.81 -32.75
CA SER A 11 18.61 -52.12 -31.32
C SER A 11 18.72 -50.89 -30.42
N HIS A 12 18.80 -49.68 -30.98
CA HIS A 12 18.95 -48.43 -30.22
C HIS A 12 17.63 -47.71 -29.90
N PHE A 13 16.49 -48.25 -30.34
CA PHE A 13 15.16 -47.70 -30.04
C PHE A 13 14.30 -48.74 -29.31
N LEU A 14 14.77 -49.18 -28.15
CA LEU A 14 13.84 -49.59 -27.10
C LEU A 14 13.26 -48.28 -26.51
N PRO A 15 11.93 -48.07 -26.51
CA PRO A 15 11.37 -46.99 -25.71
C PRO A 15 11.83 -47.23 -24.27
N SER A 16 12.52 -46.24 -23.72
CA SER A 16 12.93 -46.24 -22.32
C SER A 16 11.74 -46.65 -21.46
N LEU A 17 11.96 -47.64 -20.58
CA LEU A 17 11.05 -47.99 -19.48
C LEU A 17 10.50 -46.67 -18.89
N PRO A 18 9.21 -46.55 -18.55
CA PRO A 18 8.66 -45.30 -18.01
C PRO A 18 9.57 -44.83 -16.88
N GLU A 19 10.28 -43.72 -17.09
CA GLU A 19 11.14 -43.15 -16.05
C GLU A 19 10.22 -42.87 -14.86
N ASN A 20 10.60 -43.38 -13.68
CA ASN A 20 9.89 -43.08 -12.45
C ASN A 20 9.97 -41.57 -12.26
N LYS A 21 8.89 -40.86 -12.60
CA LYS A 21 8.80 -39.41 -12.53
C LYS A 21 7.75 -39.02 -11.51
N ILE A 22 8.07 -38.02 -10.70
CA ILE A 22 7.12 -37.39 -9.78
C ILE A 22 6.61 -36.12 -10.46
N LEU A 23 5.30 -36.03 -10.65
CA LEU A 23 4.64 -34.83 -11.15
C LEU A 23 3.95 -34.12 -9.99
N VAL A 24 4.13 -32.81 -9.89
CA VAL A 24 3.54 -32.00 -8.82
C VAL A 24 2.67 -30.91 -9.43
N SER A 25 1.43 -30.82 -8.95
CA SER A 25 0.45 -29.81 -9.33
C SER A 25 0.09 -28.95 -8.12
N GLN A 26 0.13 -27.64 -8.31
CA GLN A 26 -0.11 -26.62 -7.28
C GLN A 26 -1.10 -25.58 -7.81
N SER A 27 -1.81 -24.91 -6.90
CA SER A 27 -2.59 -23.73 -7.27
C SER A 27 -1.65 -22.58 -7.67
N PRO A 28 -1.98 -21.79 -8.70
CA PRO A 28 -1.10 -20.72 -9.17
C PRO A 28 -1.06 -19.52 -8.20
N LEU A 29 -2.17 -19.26 -7.49
CA LEU A 29 -2.32 -18.11 -6.61
C LEU A 29 -3.10 -18.51 -5.36
N LEU A 30 -2.61 -18.05 -4.20
CA LEU A 30 -3.29 -18.17 -2.92
C LEU A 30 -3.36 -16.79 -2.24
N THR A 31 -4.56 -16.26 -2.05
CA THR A 31 -4.76 -15.00 -1.34
C THR A 31 -5.04 -15.26 0.13
N VAL A 32 -4.20 -14.74 1.01
CA VAL A 32 -4.26 -15.00 2.46
C VAL A 32 -4.76 -13.73 3.17
N ALA A 33 -5.92 -13.81 3.84
CA ALA A 33 -6.50 -12.70 4.60
C ALA A 33 -6.19 -12.81 6.11
N ASP A 34 -6.25 -14.02 6.67
CA ASP A 34 -6.16 -14.25 8.12
C ASP A 34 -4.77 -14.70 8.58
N LYS A 35 -3.72 -14.27 7.86
CA LYS A 35 -2.32 -14.69 8.08
C LYS A 35 -2.07 -16.21 8.03
N ASN A 36 -3.07 -17.00 7.68
CA ASN A 36 -3.01 -18.44 7.60
C ASN A 36 -3.22 -18.88 6.16
N ALA A 37 -2.32 -19.72 5.66
CA ALA A 37 -2.31 -20.20 4.30
C ALA A 37 -2.25 -21.72 4.29
N THR A 38 -3.06 -22.34 3.45
CA THR A 38 -3.02 -23.78 3.20
C THR A 38 -2.60 -24.00 1.76
N LEU A 39 -1.38 -24.47 1.58
CA LEU A 39 -0.80 -24.78 0.28
C LEU A 39 -0.87 -26.30 0.07
N VAL A 40 -1.59 -26.71 -0.98
CA VAL A 40 -1.79 -28.11 -1.32
C VAL A 40 -0.99 -28.47 -2.55
N CYS A 41 -0.20 -29.53 -2.44
CA CYS A 41 0.62 -30.09 -3.50
C CYS A 41 0.09 -31.48 -3.83
N ASN A 42 -0.68 -31.55 -4.91
CA ASN A 42 -1.11 -32.82 -5.46
C ASN A 42 0.07 -33.42 -6.22
N TYR A 43 0.37 -34.69 -5.99
CA TYR A 43 1.47 -35.34 -6.68
C TYR A 43 1.06 -36.70 -7.22
N THR A 44 1.66 -37.06 -8.35
CA THR A 44 1.47 -38.36 -8.99
C THR A 44 2.82 -39.01 -9.13
N TYR A 45 2.92 -40.26 -8.68
CA TYR A 45 4.15 -41.03 -8.71
C TYR A 45 3.84 -42.47 -9.09
N ASN A 46 4.48 -42.94 -10.15
CA ASN A 46 4.25 -44.28 -10.71
C ASN A 46 5.27 -45.33 -10.21
N GLY A 47 6.14 -44.98 -9.27
CA GLY A 47 7.18 -45.88 -8.75
C GLY A 47 6.80 -46.59 -7.44
N THR A 48 7.78 -47.28 -6.84
CA THR A 48 7.59 -48.15 -5.66
C THR A 48 8.13 -47.58 -4.35
N GLY A 49 8.39 -46.26 -4.31
CA GLY A 49 8.80 -45.49 -3.14
C GLY A 49 7.95 -45.81 -1.89
N LYS A 50 8.63 -46.02 -0.77
CA LYS A 50 8.07 -46.28 0.57
C LYS A 50 8.43 -45.20 1.57
N GLU A 51 9.53 -44.49 1.33
CA GLU A 51 9.99 -43.37 2.14
C GLU A 51 10.10 -42.14 1.26
N PHE A 52 9.45 -41.07 1.72
CA PHE A 52 9.35 -39.82 0.99
C PHE A 52 9.72 -38.65 1.88
N ARG A 53 10.16 -37.59 1.23
CA ARG A 53 10.37 -36.29 1.84
C ARG A 53 9.75 -35.23 0.94
N ALA A 54 8.87 -34.41 1.50
CA ALA A 54 8.37 -33.22 0.86
C ALA A 54 8.89 -31.98 1.59
N SER A 55 9.25 -30.97 0.83
CA SER A 55 9.76 -29.70 1.31
C SER A 55 9.09 -28.55 0.57
N LEU A 56 8.89 -27.46 1.28
CA LEU A 56 8.34 -26.22 0.73
C LEU A 56 9.47 -25.19 0.64
N HIS A 57 9.73 -24.70 -0.57
CA HIS A 57 10.78 -23.72 -0.84
C HIS A 57 10.18 -22.37 -1.20
N LYS A 58 10.72 -21.29 -0.66
CA LYS A 58 10.34 -19.90 -0.96
C LYS A 58 11.35 -19.25 -1.92
N GLY A 59 10.83 -18.42 -2.81
CA GLY A 59 11.59 -17.52 -3.69
C GLY A 59 11.78 -18.11 -5.08
N THR A 60 12.03 -17.24 -6.07
CA THR A 60 12.19 -17.60 -7.49
C THR A 60 13.26 -18.67 -7.71
N ASP A 61 14.35 -18.61 -6.94
CA ASP A 61 15.46 -19.56 -7.01
C ASP A 61 15.29 -20.76 -6.06
N SER A 62 14.15 -20.86 -5.36
CA SER A 62 13.87 -21.91 -4.38
C SER A 62 14.91 -22.00 -3.25
N ALA A 63 15.61 -20.89 -2.96
CA ALA A 63 16.79 -20.87 -2.09
C ALA A 63 16.48 -21.11 -0.59
N VAL A 64 15.25 -20.80 -0.14
CA VAL A 64 14.89 -20.88 1.28
C VAL A 64 13.93 -22.04 1.54
N GLU A 65 14.37 -23.05 2.27
CA GLU A 65 13.49 -24.11 2.78
C GLU A 65 12.66 -23.58 3.97
N VAL A 66 11.34 -23.58 3.81
CA VAL A 66 10.35 -23.08 4.77
C VAL A 66 10.05 -24.15 5.81
N CYS A 67 9.70 -25.35 5.34
CA CYS A 67 9.37 -26.51 6.15
C CYS A 67 9.47 -27.78 5.34
N PHE A 68 9.58 -28.91 6.03
CA PHE A 68 9.58 -30.23 5.42
C PHE A 68 8.77 -31.22 6.23
N ILE A 69 8.30 -32.25 5.55
CA ILE A 69 7.68 -33.45 6.10
C ILE A 69 8.33 -34.65 5.44
N SER A 70 8.73 -35.63 6.24
CA SER A 70 9.18 -36.92 5.78
C SER A 70 8.23 -37.98 6.32
N TRP A 71 7.81 -38.90 5.47
CA TRP A 71 6.94 -39.99 5.87
C TRP A 71 7.42 -41.32 5.31
N ASN A 72 7.20 -42.33 6.13
CA ASN A 72 7.30 -43.74 5.79
C ASN A 72 5.98 -44.39 6.25
N LEU A 73 5.69 -45.61 5.81
CA LEU A 73 4.50 -46.42 6.16
C LEU A 73 4.13 -46.39 7.65
N THR A 74 5.12 -46.24 8.55
CA THR A 74 4.90 -46.30 10.00
C THR A 74 5.18 -45.00 10.75
N LYS A 75 5.81 -44.00 10.13
CA LYS A 75 6.32 -42.81 10.85
C LYS A 75 6.18 -41.56 9.99
N VAL A 76 5.65 -40.50 10.58
CA VAL A 76 5.62 -39.16 10.00
C VAL A 76 6.46 -38.25 10.88
N SER A 77 7.41 -37.54 10.28
CA SER A 77 8.21 -36.51 10.93
C SER A 77 8.03 -35.21 10.17
N SER A 78 7.76 -34.12 10.87
CA SER A 78 7.65 -32.78 10.28
C SER A 78 8.51 -31.82 11.07
N ASN A 79 9.17 -30.91 10.37
CA ASN A 79 9.97 -29.86 10.98
C ASN A 79 9.81 -28.57 10.18
N SER A 80 9.92 -27.44 10.87
CA SER A 80 9.81 -26.13 10.28
C SER A 80 10.99 -25.27 10.68
N ASN A 81 11.36 -24.34 9.80
CA ASN A 81 12.41 -23.40 10.08
C ASN A 81 11.95 -22.42 11.16
N ARG A 82 12.83 -21.98 12.07
CA ARG A 82 12.46 -21.06 13.18
C ARG A 82 11.82 -19.74 12.73
N LYS A 83 12.03 -19.34 11.47
CA LYS A 83 11.46 -18.14 10.86
C LYS A 83 10.03 -18.34 10.32
N PHE A 84 9.60 -19.58 10.14
CA PHE A 84 8.32 -19.92 9.53
C PHE A 84 7.54 -20.88 10.41
N ASN A 85 6.34 -20.44 10.71
CA ASN A 85 5.34 -21.21 11.41
C ASN A 85 4.61 -22.09 10.39
N CYS A 86 5.11 -23.30 10.17
CA CYS A 86 4.58 -24.23 9.18
C CYS A 86 4.43 -25.65 9.75
N HIS A 87 3.38 -26.35 9.31
CA HIS A 87 3.20 -27.78 9.50
C HIS A 87 2.85 -28.46 8.18
N GLY A 88 3.57 -29.53 7.85
CA GLY A 88 3.27 -30.39 6.71
C GLY A 88 2.43 -31.58 7.14
N ILE A 89 1.45 -31.96 6.33
CA ILE A 89 0.61 -33.14 6.48
C ILE A 89 0.64 -33.91 5.16
N HIS A 90 0.80 -35.22 5.23
CA HIS A 90 0.67 -36.11 4.07
C HIS A 90 -0.73 -36.75 4.10
N ASP A 91 -1.44 -36.68 2.98
CA ASP A 91 -2.72 -37.36 2.76
C ASP A 91 -2.71 -38.02 1.38
N LYS A 92 -2.39 -39.32 1.35
CA LYS A 92 -2.38 -40.17 0.15
C LYS A 92 -1.52 -39.63 -0.99
N ASP A 93 -2.13 -38.95 -1.96
CA ASP A 93 -1.53 -38.35 -3.16
C ASP A 93 -1.32 -36.84 -3.01
N LYS A 94 -1.42 -36.32 -1.78
CA LYS A 94 -1.36 -34.89 -1.49
C LYS A 94 -0.45 -34.60 -0.32
N VAL A 95 0.29 -33.51 -0.42
CA VAL A 95 1.03 -32.91 0.69
C VAL A 95 0.43 -31.54 0.95
N ILE A 96 0.04 -31.30 2.20
CA ILE A 96 -0.60 -30.07 2.64
C ILE A 96 0.34 -29.34 3.58
N PHE A 97 0.76 -28.14 3.21
CA PHE A 97 1.54 -27.24 4.05
C PHE A 97 0.63 -26.16 4.62
N ASN A 98 0.43 -26.19 5.93
CA ASN A 98 -0.28 -25.16 6.67
C ASN A 98 0.73 -24.17 7.22
N LEU A 99 0.69 -22.94 6.73
CA LEU A 99 1.47 -21.82 7.23
C LEU A 99 0.56 -20.94 8.09
N TRP A 100 1.02 -20.56 9.27
CA TRP A 100 0.30 -19.65 10.16
C TRP A 100 1.14 -18.44 10.55
N ASN A 101 0.47 -17.38 10.99
CA ASN A 101 1.12 -16.14 11.39
C ASN A 101 2.04 -15.57 10.29
N MET A 102 1.59 -15.65 9.04
CA MET A 102 2.31 -15.10 7.89
C MET A 102 2.32 -13.57 7.92
N SER A 103 3.45 -13.00 7.54
CA SER A 103 3.67 -11.56 7.34
C SER A 103 3.49 -11.18 5.87
N ALA A 104 3.11 -9.93 5.60
CA ALA A 104 3.05 -9.39 4.23
C ALA A 104 4.40 -9.48 3.49
N SER A 105 5.51 -9.36 4.23
CA SER A 105 6.88 -9.56 3.71
C SER A 105 7.20 -10.99 3.26
N GLN A 106 6.35 -11.94 3.62
CA GLN A 106 6.44 -13.33 3.20
C GLN A 106 5.61 -13.60 1.92
N THR A 107 5.03 -12.57 1.31
CA THR A 107 4.43 -12.66 -0.03
C THR A 107 5.50 -12.96 -1.06
N ASP A 108 5.42 -14.13 -1.70
CA ASP A 108 6.39 -14.62 -2.67
C ASP A 108 5.84 -15.84 -3.41
N ILE A 109 6.60 -16.39 -4.35
CA ILE A 109 6.37 -17.70 -4.96
C ILE A 109 6.92 -18.83 -4.09
N TYR A 110 6.14 -19.89 -3.97
CA TYR A 110 6.45 -21.08 -3.18
C TYR A 110 6.41 -22.34 -4.06
N PHE A 111 7.45 -23.15 -3.97
CA PHE A 111 7.62 -24.37 -4.76
C PHE A 111 7.58 -25.61 -3.86
N CYS A 112 6.74 -26.57 -4.22
CA CYS A 112 6.77 -27.89 -3.61
C CYS A 112 7.82 -28.77 -4.25
N LYS A 113 8.64 -29.37 -3.41
CA LYS A 113 9.63 -30.38 -3.79
C LYS A 113 9.30 -31.67 -3.07
N ILE A 114 9.15 -32.76 -3.81
CA ILE A 114 8.83 -34.10 -3.33
C ILE A 114 9.90 -35.05 -3.84
N GLU A 115 10.43 -35.83 -2.92
CA GLU A 115 11.58 -36.71 -3.09
C GLU A 115 11.18 -38.10 -2.60
N ALA A 116 11.39 -39.13 -3.42
CA ALA A 116 11.30 -40.53 -3.05
C ALA A 116 12.71 -41.03 -2.69
N MET A 117 12.92 -41.34 -1.42
CA MET A 117 14.24 -41.66 -0.84
C MET A 117 14.53 -43.16 -0.90
N TYR A 118 13.53 -43.98 -0.56
CA TYR A 118 13.71 -45.44 -0.44
C TYR A 118 12.44 -46.18 -0.85
N PRO A 119 12.52 -47.34 -1.54
CA PRO A 119 13.74 -48.00 -2.02
C PRO A 119 14.41 -47.22 -3.17
N PRO A 120 15.76 -47.29 -3.32
CA PRO A 120 16.45 -46.68 -4.46
C PRO A 120 15.88 -47.19 -5.80
N PRO A 121 15.92 -46.40 -6.88
CA PRO A 121 16.69 -45.16 -7.04
C PRO A 121 16.05 -43.93 -6.40
N TYR A 122 16.91 -42.95 -6.07
CA TYR A 122 16.45 -41.64 -5.61
C TYR A 122 15.76 -40.89 -6.76
N VAL A 123 14.52 -40.47 -6.54
CA VAL A 123 13.72 -39.74 -7.54
C VAL A 123 13.19 -38.47 -6.91
N TYR A 124 13.21 -37.36 -7.65
CA TYR A 124 12.64 -36.10 -7.23
C TYR A 124 11.79 -35.50 -8.36
N ASN A 125 10.88 -34.59 -8.01
CA ASN A 125 10.09 -33.89 -9.02
C ASN A 125 10.91 -32.80 -9.72
N GLU A 126 10.61 -32.59 -11.00
CA GLU A 126 11.00 -31.36 -11.68
C GLU A 126 10.38 -30.14 -11.01
N LYS A 127 11.03 -28.98 -11.14
CA LYS A 127 10.57 -27.73 -10.56
C LYS A 127 9.14 -27.45 -11.04
N SER A 128 8.21 -27.37 -10.09
CA SER A 128 6.80 -27.08 -10.37
C SER A 128 6.62 -25.62 -10.82
N ASN A 129 5.42 -25.29 -11.32
CA ASN A 129 5.05 -23.90 -11.62
C ASN A 129 4.99 -23.01 -10.37
N GLY A 130 4.93 -23.62 -9.18
CA GLY A 130 4.83 -22.93 -7.90
C GLY A 130 3.46 -22.32 -7.63
N THR A 131 3.34 -21.72 -6.44
CA THR A 131 2.16 -20.99 -5.97
C THR A 131 2.61 -19.62 -5.51
N VAL A 132 2.04 -18.55 -6.07
CA VAL A 132 2.22 -17.21 -5.52
C VAL A 132 1.30 -17.07 -4.31
N ILE A 133 1.87 -16.88 -3.12
CA ILE A 133 1.09 -16.61 -1.91
C ILE A 133 1.11 -15.10 -1.70
N HIS A 134 -0.06 -14.48 -1.81
CA HIS A 134 -0.24 -13.06 -1.56
C HIS A 134 -0.91 -12.83 -0.20
N VAL A 135 -0.10 -12.40 0.78
CA VAL A 135 -0.57 -12.11 2.13
C VAL A 135 -1.09 -10.68 2.19
N LYS A 136 -2.40 -10.52 2.36
CA LYS A 136 -3.02 -9.21 2.51
C LYS A 136 -2.65 -8.64 3.88
N VAL A 137 -2.16 -7.40 3.89
CA VAL A 137 -1.98 -6.64 5.13
C VAL A 137 -3.37 -6.39 5.73
N PHE A 138 -3.52 -6.54 7.04
CA PHE A 138 -4.76 -6.20 7.76
C PHE A 138 -5.21 -4.74 7.54
N PHE A 139 -4.29 -3.85 7.15
CA PHE A 139 -4.61 -2.50 6.68
C PHE A 139 -5.56 -2.50 5.48
N VAL A 140 -5.47 -3.52 4.62
CA VAL A 140 -6.40 -3.76 3.51
C VAL A 140 -7.75 -4.26 3.99
N LEU A 141 -7.90 -4.87 5.17
CA LEU A 141 -9.23 -5.19 5.73
C LEU A 141 -9.95 -3.94 6.25
N PHE A 142 -9.23 -2.96 6.79
CA PHE A 142 -9.79 -1.63 7.07
C PHE A 142 -10.09 -0.83 5.79
N LEU A 143 -9.36 -1.11 4.70
CA LEU A 143 -9.61 -0.54 3.38
C LEU A 143 -10.47 -1.44 2.46
N LYS A 144 -10.99 -2.59 2.93
CA LYS A 144 -11.73 -3.55 2.09
C LYS A 144 -13.18 -3.11 1.82
N GLU A 145 -13.46 -1.82 2.00
CA GLU A 145 -14.50 -1.12 1.25
C GLU A 145 -14.00 -0.57 -0.09
N THR A 146 -12.75 -0.79 -0.48
CA THR A 146 -12.20 -0.27 -1.75
C THR A 146 -11.31 -1.29 -2.45
N PRO A 147 -11.78 -1.94 -3.53
CA PRO A 147 -10.90 -2.61 -4.46
C PRO A 147 -10.31 -1.56 -5.41
N ILE A 148 -9.00 -1.30 -5.29
CA ILE A 148 -8.27 -0.59 -6.33
C ILE A 148 -7.84 -1.62 -7.37
N GLN A 149 -8.67 -1.78 -8.40
CA GLN A 149 -8.20 -2.12 -9.73
C GLN A 149 -8.60 -0.96 -10.63
N THR A 150 -7.58 -0.37 -11.25
CA THR A 150 -7.63 0.62 -12.32
C THR A 150 -8.90 0.58 -13.16
N GLN A 151 -9.59 1.72 -13.25
CA GLN A 151 -10.18 2.33 -14.46
C GLN A 151 -11.52 3.01 -14.16
N GLU A 152 -11.60 4.27 -14.59
CA GLU A 152 -12.75 5.19 -14.57
C GLU A 152 -13.25 5.75 -13.22
N THR A 153 -12.86 7.01 -13.01
CA THR A 153 -13.74 8.12 -12.63
C THR A 153 -15.22 7.79 -12.73
N GLN A 154 -15.87 7.48 -11.61
CA GLN A 154 -17.15 8.04 -11.15
C GLN A 154 -17.64 7.32 -9.88
N SER A 155 -18.04 8.10 -8.89
CA SER A 155 -18.99 7.70 -7.82
C SER A 155 -18.47 6.62 -6.85
N THR A 156 -18.31 6.82 -5.54
CA THR A 156 -19.17 7.51 -4.59
C THR A 156 -18.33 7.69 -3.34
N ILE A 157 -17.78 8.88 -3.11
CA ILE A 157 -17.36 9.27 -1.76
C ILE A 157 -18.66 9.31 -0.94
N PRO A 158 -18.75 8.70 0.26
CA PRO A 158 -19.97 8.73 1.05
C PRO A 158 -20.43 10.17 1.21
N LEU A 159 -21.59 10.49 0.64
CA LEU A 159 -22.14 11.85 0.57
C LEU A 159 -22.19 12.51 1.96
N TRP A 160 -22.35 11.71 3.01
CA TRP A 160 -22.33 12.20 4.39
C TRP A 160 -20.98 12.78 4.81
N ILE A 161 -19.86 12.22 4.36
CA ILE A 161 -18.52 12.74 4.68
C ILE A 161 -18.26 14.03 3.91
N THR A 162 -18.65 14.10 2.63
CA THR A 162 -18.50 15.35 1.87
C THR A 162 -19.41 16.45 2.39
N VAL A 163 -20.66 16.13 2.76
CA VAL A 163 -21.60 17.06 3.40
C VAL A 163 -21.09 17.51 4.77
N ALA A 164 -20.56 16.59 5.59
CA ALA A 164 -20.01 16.94 6.90
C ALA A 164 -18.78 17.86 6.78
N VAL A 165 -17.82 17.53 5.91
CA VAL A 165 -16.61 18.33 5.69
C VAL A 165 -16.97 19.71 5.11
N THR A 166 -17.86 19.75 4.12
CA THR A 166 -18.31 21.00 3.49
C THR A 166 -19.09 21.86 4.49
N GLY A 167 -19.94 21.24 5.30
CA GLY A 167 -20.68 21.92 6.36
C GLY A 167 -19.74 22.55 7.38
N VAL A 168 -18.79 21.79 7.93
CA VAL A 168 -17.81 22.30 8.91
C VAL A 168 -17.01 23.47 8.33
N LEU A 169 -16.55 23.36 7.07
CA LEU A 169 -15.79 24.41 6.42
C LEU A 169 -16.62 25.68 6.17
N ALA A 170 -17.88 25.53 5.76
CA ALA A 170 -18.82 26.64 5.57
C ALA A 170 -19.14 27.34 6.89
N PHE A 171 -19.43 26.58 7.96
CA PHE A 171 -19.66 27.12 9.30
C PHE A 171 -18.43 27.88 9.82
N TYR A 172 -17.24 27.32 9.66
CA TYR A 172 -16.00 27.98 10.08
C TYR A 172 -15.77 29.30 9.32
N SER A 173 -16.03 29.30 8.01
CA SER A 173 -15.91 30.50 7.18
C SER A 173 -16.92 31.58 7.55
N MET A 174 -18.15 31.19 7.89
CA MET A 174 -19.21 32.10 8.35
C MET A 174 -18.86 32.74 9.70
N LEU A 175 -18.29 31.99 10.64
CA LEU A 175 -17.86 32.52 11.92
C LEU A 175 -16.73 33.54 11.76
N ILE A 176 -15.73 33.25 10.94
CA ILE A 176 -14.62 34.18 10.66
C ILE A 176 -15.15 35.47 10.03
N THR A 177 -16.02 35.38 9.02
CA THR A 177 -16.59 36.57 8.37
C THR A 177 -17.47 37.39 9.33
N ALA A 178 -18.27 36.75 10.19
CA ALA A 178 -19.06 37.46 11.20
C ALA A 178 -18.17 38.23 12.19
N VAL A 179 -17.08 37.63 12.68
CA VAL A 179 -16.11 38.31 13.56
C VAL A 179 -15.49 39.52 12.85
N PHE A 180 -15.10 39.34 11.58
CA PHE A 180 -14.48 40.41 10.79
C PHE A 180 -15.46 41.58 10.53
N ILE A 181 -16.72 41.29 10.23
CA ILE A 181 -17.76 42.31 10.03
C ILE A 181 -18.03 43.08 11.34
N ASN A 182 -18.10 42.39 12.48
CA ASN A 182 -18.28 43.05 13.78
C ASN A 182 -17.11 43.99 14.11
N TYR A 183 -15.87 43.55 13.86
CA TYR A 183 -14.69 44.38 14.03
C TYR A 183 -14.71 45.60 13.09
N TRP A 184 -15.05 45.38 11.82
CA TRP A 184 -15.14 46.45 10.83
C TRP A 184 -16.23 47.46 11.15
N GLN A 185 -17.42 47.03 11.58
CA GLN A 185 -18.50 47.92 12.00
C GLN A 185 -18.12 48.73 13.24
N LYS A 186 -17.43 48.11 14.21
CA LYS A 186 -16.93 48.81 15.41
C LYS A 186 -15.87 49.85 15.05
N SER A 187 -14.95 49.50 14.17
CA SER A 187 -13.94 50.43 13.62
C SER A 187 -14.59 51.60 12.88
N LYS A 188 -15.56 51.33 11.99
CA LYS A 188 -16.31 52.39 11.29
C LYS A 188 -17.05 53.31 12.25
N LYS A 189 -17.74 52.79 13.26
CA LYS A 189 -18.39 53.62 14.28
C LYS A 189 -17.38 54.54 14.99
N SER A 190 -16.20 54.03 15.33
CA SER A 190 -15.11 54.85 15.90
C SER A 190 -14.65 55.96 14.96
N ILE A 191 -14.58 55.71 13.65
CA ILE A 191 -14.18 56.70 12.63
C ILE A 191 -15.24 57.79 12.47
N TYR A 192 -16.53 57.43 12.40
CA TYR A 192 -17.62 58.41 12.25
C TYR A 192 -17.73 59.36 13.46
N HIS A 193 -17.54 58.85 14.69
CA HIS A 193 -17.51 59.71 15.88
C HIS A 193 -16.35 60.72 15.87
N GLN A 194 -15.24 60.40 15.19
CA GLN A 194 -14.08 61.28 15.11
C GLN A 194 -14.20 62.33 13.98
N SER A 195 -14.93 62.02 12.89
CA SER A 195 -15.17 62.98 11.79
C SER A 195 -16.18 64.07 12.14
N ASP A 196 -17.18 63.79 12.99
CA ASP A 196 -18.14 64.81 13.45
C ASP A 196 -17.51 65.86 14.38
N TYR A 197 -16.33 65.56 14.96
CA TYR A 197 -15.67 66.46 15.90
C TYR A 197 -14.64 67.40 15.25
N MET A 198 -14.41 67.32 13.93
CA MET A 198 -13.35 68.09 13.25
C MET A 198 -13.83 69.09 12.20
N ASN A 199 -15.15 69.37 12.12
CA ASN A 199 -15.67 70.44 11.26
C ASN A 199 -16.25 71.60 12.07
N MET A 200 -15.39 72.35 12.74
CA MET A 200 -15.69 73.73 13.13
C MET A 200 -14.82 74.64 12.29
N THR A 201 -15.39 75.32 11.30
CA THR A 201 -14.76 76.49 10.69
C THR A 201 -14.43 77.49 11.81
N PRO A 202 -13.26 78.16 11.79
CA PRO A 202 -12.92 79.11 12.84
C PRO A 202 -14.02 80.16 12.90
N ARG A 203 -14.71 80.30 14.04
CA ARG A 203 -15.70 81.36 14.22
C ARG A 203 -14.98 82.69 14.03
N HIS A 204 -15.38 83.46 13.02
CA HIS A 204 -15.01 84.86 12.92
C HIS A 204 -15.46 85.56 14.22
N PRO A 205 -14.58 86.28 14.93
CA PRO A 205 -14.97 86.99 16.13
C PRO A 205 -16.04 88.04 15.78
N PRO A 206 -17.09 88.19 16.61
CA PRO A 206 -18.12 89.18 16.37
C PRO A 206 -17.50 90.58 16.45
N TYR A 207 -17.76 91.35 15.40
CA TYR A 207 -17.47 92.76 15.23
C TYR A 207 -17.58 93.57 16.53
N GLN A 208 -16.45 93.90 17.16
CA GLN A 208 -16.39 94.93 18.20
C GLN A 208 -16.22 96.30 17.53
N LYS A 209 -17.28 97.10 17.57
CA LYS A 209 -17.20 98.55 17.37
C LYS A 209 -16.31 99.16 18.44
N ASN A 210 -15.38 100.00 17.99
CA ASN A 210 -14.60 100.99 18.75
C ASN A 210 -13.57 100.45 19.75
N LYS A 211 -12.35 100.16 19.25
CA LYS A 211 -11.11 100.60 19.89
C LYS A 211 -10.11 101.03 18.82
N GLY A 212 -9.49 102.19 19.05
CA GLY A 212 -8.68 102.92 18.08
C GLY A 212 -7.49 102.12 17.54
N TYR A 213 -7.18 102.38 16.27
CA TYR A 213 -6.01 101.89 15.56
C TYR A 213 -4.71 102.23 16.32
N PRO A 214 -3.80 101.26 16.48
CA PRO A 214 -2.38 101.55 16.49
C PRO A 214 -1.83 101.35 15.07
N SER A 215 -1.39 102.46 14.47
CA SER A 215 -0.53 102.47 13.29
C SER A 215 0.79 101.75 13.61
N TYR A 216 1.05 100.62 12.96
CA TYR A 216 2.42 100.16 12.76
C TYR A 216 2.53 99.23 11.54
N ALA A 217 2.46 99.83 10.36
CA ALA A 217 3.04 99.23 9.17
C ALA A 217 4.24 100.12 8.77
N PRO A 218 5.49 99.63 8.86
CA PRO A 218 6.63 100.42 8.43
C PRO A 218 6.63 100.54 6.90
N THR A 219 6.75 101.78 6.41
CA THR A 219 6.96 102.11 5.01
C THR A 219 8.27 101.49 4.52
N ARG A 220 8.19 100.63 3.51
CA ARG A 220 9.35 100.01 2.85
C ARG A 220 10.03 101.08 1.99
N ASP A 221 11.17 101.57 2.44
CA ASP A 221 11.98 102.54 1.71
C ASP A 221 12.88 101.84 0.68
N TYR A 222 12.89 102.35 -0.55
CA TYR A 222 13.56 101.79 -1.73
C TYR A 222 14.80 102.60 -2.05
N THR A 223 15.92 102.41 -1.34
CA THR A 223 17.22 102.99 -1.74
C THR A 223 18.40 102.13 -1.28
N ALA A 224 18.59 100.95 -1.87
CA ALA A 224 19.83 100.19 -1.65
C ALA A 224 20.18 99.21 -2.79
N TYR A 225 20.10 99.64 -4.05
CA TYR A 225 20.82 98.97 -5.15
C TYR A 225 21.29 100.02 -6.15
N ARG A 226 22.38 100.71 -5.81
CA ARG A 226 23.19 101.48 -6.74
C ARG A 226 24.66 101.19 -6.42
N SER A 227 25.20 100.22 -7.13
CA SER A 227 26.64 100.01 -7.35
C SER A 227 26.78 99.07 -8.54
#